data_AF-A0A9N7VY21-F1
#
_entry.id   AF-A0A9N7VY21-F1
#
_cell.length_a   1.000
_cell.length_b   1.000
_cell.length_c   1.000
_cell.angle_alpha   90.00
_cell.angle_beta   90.00
_cell.angle_gamma   90.00
#
_symmetry.space_group_name_H-M   'P 1'
#
loop_
_entity.id
_entity.type
_entity.pdbx_description
1 polymer ?
#
loop_
_entity_poly.entity_id
_entity_poly.type
_entity_poly.pdbx_seq_one_letter_code
_entity_poly.pdbx_strand_id
1 'polypeptide(L)'
;MTFFTHDCFHFTIKGHEELAKGLWNNMFQPEGGKMIVNSFSDPITLICPPMDHPYIFTRPIAARSDQPPLRSSAPSKAAILLLSLLVGSLCLV
;
A
#
# COMPACT_ATOMS: atom_id res chain seq x y z
N MET A 1 -21.88 3.73 -28.09
CA MET A 1 -21.52 4.91 -27.29
C MET A 1 -22.58 5.15 -26.22
N THR A 2 -22.56 4.38 -25.13
CA THR A 2 -23.54 4.53 -24.02
C THR A 2 -22.87 4.77 -22.67
N PHE A 3 -21.54 4.97 -22.67
CA PHE A 3 -20.75 5.14 -21.45
C PHE A 3 -20.51 6.61 -21.11
N PHE A 4 -20.59 7.50 -22.09
CA PHE A 4 -20.51 8.95 -21.94
C PHE A 4 -21.88 9.60 -22.19
N THR A 5 -22.13 10.75 -21.58
CA THR A 5 -23.31 11.59 -21.81
C THR A 5 -23.22 12.26 -23.19
N HIS A 6 -24.21 13.07 -23.55
CA HIS A 6 -24.27 13.74 -24.86
C HIS A 6 -23.13 14.73 -25.12
N ASP A 7 -22.47 15.24 -24.07
CA ASP A 7 -21.29 16.10 -24.21
C ASP A 7 -20.00 15.33 -24.52
N CYS A 8 -20.06 13.99 -24.56
CA CYS A 8 -18.93 13.10 -24.83
C CYS A 8 -17.78 13.22 -23.81
N PHE A 9 -18.01 13.84 -22.67
CA PHE A 9 -17.01 14.08 -21.63
C PHE A 9 -17.41 13.45 -20.29
N HIS A 10 -18.63 13.71 -19.83
CA HIS A 10 -19.10 13.14 -18.58
C HIS A 10 -19.47 11.67 -18.76
N PHE A 11 -19.18 10.86 -17.76
CA PHE A 11 -19.63 9.48 -17.75
C PHE A 11 -21.13 9.43 -17.46
N THR A 12 -21.81 8.50 -18.13
CA THR A 12 -23.13 8.02 -17.71
C THR A 12 -22.95 7.12 -16.49
N ILE A 13 -24.06 6.69 -15.88
CA ILE A 13 -24.05 5.67 -14.81
C ILE A 13 -23.26 4.41 -15.24
N LYS A 14 -23.44 3.96 -16.49
CA LYS A 14 -22.75 2.80 -17.05
C LYS A 14 -21.23 3.01 -17.14
N GLY A 15 -20.80 4.22 -17.50
CA GLY A 15 -19.36 4.57 -17.54
C GLY A 15 -18.75 4.60 -16.14
N HIS A 16 -19.47 5.18 -15.17
CA HIS A 16 -19.06 5.18 -13.77
C HIS A 16 -18.97 3.75 -13.20
N GLU A 17 -19.90 2.86 -13.52
CA GLU A 17 -19.88 1.47 -13.08
C GLU A 17 -18.63 0.73 -13.56
N GLU A 18 -18.27 0.84 -14.84
CA GLU A 18 -17.06 0.20 -15.37
C GLU A 18 -15.79 0.75 -14.69
N LEU A 19 -15.66 2.07 -14.58
CA LEU A 19 -14.50 2.67 -13.91
C LEU A 19 -14.44 2.31 -12.42
N ALA A 20 -15.58 2.17 -11.75
CA ALA A 20 -15.64 1.75 -10.35
C ALA A 20 -15.12 0.31 -10.18
N LYS A 21 -15.42 -0.60 -11.11
CA LYS A 21 -14.84 -1.96 -11.10
C LYS A 21 -13.32 -1.92 -11.27
N GLY A 22 -12.82 -1.12 -12.21
CA GLY A 22 -11.38 -0.95 -12.42
C GLY A 22 -10.68 -0.38 -11.18
N LEU A 23 -11.28 0.63 -10.56
CA LEU A 23 -10.79 1.21 -9.31
C LEU A 23 -10.79 0.18 -8.17
N TRP A 24 -11.88 -0.58 -8.02
CA TRP A 24 -12.00 -1.65 -7.04
C TRP A 24 -10.86 -2.66 -7.17
N ASN A 25 -10.62 -3.15 -8.39
CA ASN A 25 -9.52 -4.07 -8.66
C ASN A 25 -8.16 -3.45 -8.30
N ASN A 26 -7.94 -2.19 -8.68
CA ASN A 26 -6.69 -1.47 -8.42
C ASN A 26 -6.40 -1.22 -6.93
N MET A 27 -7.42 -1.24 -6.06
CA MET A 27 -7.24 -1.16 -4.62
C MET A 27 -6.64 -2.45 -4.03
N PHE A 28 -6.87 -3.60 -4.67
CA PHE A 28 -6.33 -4.90 -4.27
C PHE A 28 -5.13 -5.34 -5.12
N GLN A 29 -4.52 -4.41 -5.87
CA GLN A 29 -3.30 -4.64 -6.64
C GLN A 29 -2.13 -3.80 -6.11
N PRO A 30 -0.92 -4.38 -6.00
CA PRO A 30 0.27 -3.70 -5.52
C PRO A 30 0.69 -2.56 -6.46
N GLU A 31 1.59 -1.70 -5.98
CA GLU A 31 2.22 -0.68 -6.82
C GLU A 31 2.97 -1.34 -8.00
N GLY A 32 2.83 -0.76 -9.19
CA GLY A 32 3.35 -1.36 -10.44
C GLY A 32 2.49 -2.47 -11.06
N GLY A 33 1.54 -3.04 -10.30
CA GLY A 33 0.63 -4.10 -10.76
C GLY A 33 -0.79 -3.63 -11.08
N LYS A 34 -1.03 -2.31 -11.12
CA LYS A 34 -2.37 -1.73 -11.32
C LYS A 34 -2.83 -1.90 -12.75
N MET A 35 -4.06 -2.36 -12.94
CA MET A 35 -4.69 -2.44 -14.25
C MET A 35 -4.95 -1.05 -14.82
N ILE A 36 -4.83 -0.94 -16.16
CA ILE A 36 -5.15 0.27 -16.92
C ILE A 36 -6.38 -0.01 -17.76
N VAL A 37 -7.39 0.85 -17.66
CA VAL A 37 -8.61 0.78 -18.46
C VAL A 37 -8.44 1.67 -19.68
N ASN A 38 -8.23 1.04 -20.85
CA ASN A 38 -7.99 1.78 -22.10
C ASN A 38 -9.28 2.09 -22.86
N SER A 39 -10.31 1.26 -22.70
CA SER A 39 -11.60 1.43 -23.36
C SER A 39 -12.72 0.75 -22.56
N PHE A 40 -13.97 1.11 -22.86
CA PHE A 40 -15.17 0.44 -22.34
C PHE A 40 -15.71 -0.65 -23.26
N SER A 41 -14.95 -1.00 -24.32
CA SER A 41 -15.34 -2.07 -25.24
C SER A 41 -15.14 -3.44 -24.61
N ASP A 42 -14.12 -3.56 -23.76
CA ASP A 42 -13.82 -4.77 -23.00
C ASP A 42 -14.43 -4.64 -21.59
N PRO A 43 -15.32 -5.55 -21.19
CA PRO A 43 -15.95 -5.49 -19.88
C PRO A 43 -14.92 -5.70 -18.78
N ILE A 44 -14.95 -4.86 -17.75
CA ILE A 44 -14.07 -5.03 -16.60
C ILE A 44 -14.66 -6.09 -15.67
N THR A 45 -13.91 -7.17 -15.46
CA THR A 45 -14.28 -8.21 -14.50
C THR A 45 -13.91 -7.77 -13.09
N LEU A 46 -14.89 -7.76 -12.19
CA LEU A 46 -14.68 -7.40 -10.79
C LEU A 46 -13.97 -8.55 -10.06
N ILE A 47 -12.86 -8.25 -9.38
CA ILE A 47 -12.12 -9.24 -8.59
C ILE A 47 -12.58 -9.23 -7.14
N CYS A 48 -12.61 -10.41 -6.52
CA CYS A 48 -12.73 -10.52 -5.07
C CYS A 48 -11.36 -10.24 -4.42
N PRO A 49 -11.33 -9.69 -3.19
CA PRO A 49 -10.09 -9.58 -2.42
C PRO A 49 -9.41 -10.95 -2.29
N PRO A 50 -8.10 -11.05 -2.54
CA PRO A 50 -7.40 -12.32 -2.48
C PRO A 50 -7.15 -12.73 -1.03
N MET A 51 -7.07 -14.04 -0.77
CA MET A 51 -6.99 -14.58 0.60
C MET A 51 -5.64 -14.30 1.28
N ASP A 52 -4.56 -14.20 0.50
CA ASP A 52 -3.22 -13.87 0.96
C ASP A 52 -3.07 -12.39 1.35
N HIS A 53 -3.83 -11.50 0.69
CA HIS A 53 -3.85 -10.07 1.01
C HIS A 53 -5.27 -9.47 0.89
N PRO A 54 -6.15 -9.69 1.88
CA PRO A 54 -7.57 -9.29 1.81
C PRO A 54 -7.81 -7.80 2.09
N TYR A 55 -6.76 -6.98 2.09
CA TYR A 55 -6.82 -5.56 2.44
C TYR A 55 -6.43 -4.68 1.25
N ILE A 56 -6.86 -3.42 1.29
CA ILE A 56 -6.50 -2.42 0.29
C ILE A 56 -5.02 -2.07 0.41
N PHE A 57 -4.30 -2.02 -0.71
CA PHE A 57 -2.93 -1.55 -0.77
C PHE A 57 -2.86 -0.04 -0.46
N THR A 58 -2.10 0.30 0.57
CA THR A 58 -1.82 1.69 0.95
C THR A 58 -0.32 1.92 1.02
N ARG A 59 0.12 3.18 0.90
CA ARG A 59 1.54 3.51 1.05
C ARG A 59 1.98 3.21 2.49
N PRO A 60 3.10 2.49 2.70
CA PRO A 60 3.61 2.23 4.03
C PRO A 60 3.85 3.53 4.79
N ILE A 61 3.61 3.48 6.10
CA ILE A 61 3.87 4.60 7.00
C ILE A 61 5.34 5.05 6.91
N ALA A 62 6.29 4.12 6.82
CA ALA A 62 7.71 4.41 6.65
C ALA A 62 8.06 5.13 5.33
N ALA A 63 7.20 5.04 4.31
CA ALA A 63 7.36 5.78 3.06
C ALA A 63 6.75 7.21 3.13
N ARG A 64 6.10 7.57 4.25
CA ARG A 64 5.72 8.97 4.52
C ARG A 64 6.98 9.72 4.90
N SER A 65 7.52 10.47 3.95
CA SER A 65 8.74 11.28 4.09
C SER A 65 8.72 12.31 5.23
N ASP A 66 7.58 12.50 5.91
CA ASP A 66 7.38 13.50 6.95
C ASP A 66 7.29 12.94 8.38
N GLN A 67 7.46 11.63 8.58
CA GLN A 67 7.59 11.11 9.95
C GLN A 67 9.06 11.10 10.38
N PRO A 68 9.41 11.83 11.47
CA PRO A 68 10.74 11.67 12.05
C PRO A 68 10.92 10.20 12.41
N PRO A 69 12.11 9.61 12.15
CA PRO A 69 12.34 8.19 12.42
C PRO A 69 11.92 7.91 13.85
N LEU A 70 10.98 6.98 14.02
CA LEU A 70 10.57 6.50 15.32
C LEU A 70 11.86 6.05 16.00
N ARG A 71 12.29 6.79 17.04
CA ARG A 71 13.53 6.52 17.77
C ARG A 71 13.41 5.09 18.24
N SER A 72 14.13 4.18 17.59
CA SER A 72 14.29 2.83 18.09
C SER A 72 14.89 2.96 19.48
N SER A 73 14.11 2.63 20.51
CA SER A 73 14.57 2.53 21.89
C SER A 73 15.47 1.31 22.10
N ALA A 74 15.80 0.58 21.03
CA ALA A 74 16.76 -0.51 21.09
C ALA A 74 18.12 0.05 21.51
N PRO A 75 18.69 -0.44 22.63
CA PRO A 75 20.02 -0.03 23.04
C PRO A 75 21.01 -0.37 21.93
N SER A 76 21.88 0.59 21.60
CA SER A 76 22.95 0.36 20.64
C SER A 76 23.75 -0.89 21.04
N LYS A 77 24.16 -1.70 20.06
CA LYS A 77 25.02 -2.87 20.29
C LYS A 77 26.26 -2.50 21.11
N ALA A 78 26.78 -1.28 20.95
CA ALA A 78 27.87 -0.75 21.75
C ALA A 78 27.52 -0.59 23.24
N ALA A 79 26.29 -0.16 23.57
CA ALA A 79 25.82 -0.04 24.94
C ALA A 79 25.66 -1.41 25.61
N ILE A 80 25.20 -2.42 24.86
CA ILE A 80 25.10 -3.81 25.34
C ILE A 80 26.50 -4.39 25.61
N LEU A 81 27.45 -4.18 24.70
CA LEU A 81 28.85 -4.59 24.86
C LEU A 81 29.51 -3.93 26.06
N LEU A 82 29.32 -2.61 26.24
CA LEU A 82 29.85 -1.88 27.39
C LEU A 82 29.26 -2.36 28.71
N LEU A 83 27.94 -2.61 28.77
CA LEU A 83 27.32 -3.19 29.96
C LEU A 83 27.89 -4.58 30.27
N SER A 84 28.06 -5.43 29.25
CA SER A 84 28.61 -6.78 29.45
C SER A 84 30.06 -6.75 29.96
N LEU A 85 30.89 -5.82 29.50
CA LEU A 85 32.26 -5.62 29.96
C LEU A 85 32.33 -5.06 31.39
N LEU A 86 31.42 -4.13 31.73
CA LEU A 86 31.32 -3.57 33.08
C LEU A 86 30.85 -4.62 34.09
N VAL A 87 29.83 -5.41 33.76
CA VAL A 87 29.36 -6.51 34.61
C VAL A 87 30.42 -7.60 34.73
N GLY A 88 31.10 -7.96 33.64
CA GLY A 88 32.20 -8.93 33.65
C GLY A 88 33.39 -8.49 34.51
N SER A 89 33.71 -7.20 34.52
CA SER A 89 34.79 -6.64 35.36
C SER A 89 34.44 -6.63 36.84
N LEU A 90 33.15 -6.45 37.20
CA LEU A 90 32.70 -6.55 38.60
C LEU A 90 32.70 -7.99 39.13
N CYS A 91 32.60 -9.01 38.26
CA CYS A 91 32.68 -10.42 38.65
C CYS A 91 34.12 -10.94 38.79
N LEU A 92 35.13 -10.13 38.46
CA LEU A 92 36.56 -10.50 38.55
C LEU A 92 37.29 -9.89 39.77
N VAL A 93 36.56 -9.23 40.68
CA VAL A 93 37.08 -8.70 41.95
C VAL A 93 36.49 -9.49 43.12
#